data_AF-A0A7J7QI55-F1
#
_entry.id   AF-A0A7J7QI55-F1
#
_cell.length_a   1.000
_cell.length_b   1.000
_cell.length_c   1.000
_cell.angle_alpha   90.00
_cell.angle_beta   90.00
_cell.angle_gamma   90.00
#
_symmetry.space_group_name_H-M   'P 1'
#
loop_
_entity.id
_entity.type
_entity.pdbx_description
1 polymer ?
#
loop_
_entity_poly.entity_id
_entity_poly.type
_entity_poly.pdbx_seq_one_letter_code
_entity_poly.pdbx_strand_id
1 'polypeptide(L)'
;MSSDIGGAVAALQAAGEDIDALITAVGKANFLDEIPGEDRQKLRAARTKLRKLLAAREAGGGTVSAGAAAAAAGVPAEKSPHMKTSYDAVEFDTLADAFQGLKWRMISKPGGATVKPDDFYRLYGLQQQATAGLDFEGRARWDAWAAVKGLQPEEAKLRFVKLFYEFPPSALYSDTRGGVTA
;
A
#
# COMPACT_ATOMS: atom_id res chain seq x y z
N MET A 1 33.05 -2.61 -27.51
CA MET A 1 32.95 -3.94 -26.85
C MET A 1 31.69 -4.60 -27.38
N SER A 2 31.81 -5.77 -27.99
CA SER A 2 30.65 -6.53 -28.48
C SER A 2 29.89 -7.05 -27.27
N SER A 3 28.81 -6.36 -26.89
CA SER A 3 27.89 -6.85 -25.89
C SER A 3 27.21 -8.09 -26.48
N ASP A 4 27.44 -9.26 -25.89
CA ASP A 4 26.81 -10.50 -26.33
C ASP A 4 25.32 -10.48 -25.96
N ILE A 5 24.52 -9.86 -26.83
CA ILE A 5 23.07 -9.71 -26.70
C ILE A 5 22.41 -11.10 -26.68
N GLY A 6 22.85 -12.00 -27.57
CA GLY A 6 22.32 -13.36 -27.69
C GLY A 6 22.56 -14.18 -26.43
N GLY A 7 23.78 -14.15 -25.90
CA GLY A 7 24.13 -14.83 -24.64
C GLY A 7 23.37 -14.28 -23.43
N ALA A 8 23.17 -12.96 -23.36
CA ALA A 8 22.41 -12.33 -22.28
C ALA A 8 20.92 -12.76 -22.30
N VAL A 9 20.29 -12.78 -23.47
CA VAL A 9 18.90 -13.24 -23.62
C VAL A 9 18.77 -14.73 -23.33
N ALA A 10 19.70 -15.55 -23.80
CA ALA A 10 19.73 -16.99 -23.52
C ALA A 10 19.88 -17.26 -22.02
N ALA A 11 20.72 -16.51 -21.31
CA ALA A 11 20.87 -16.63 -19.86
C ALA A 11 19.59 -16.25 -19.08
N LEU A 12 18.83 -15.25 -19.56
CA LEU A 12 17.53 -14.89 -18.97
C LEU A 12 16.48 -15.99 -19.16
N GLN A 13 16.50 -16.68 -20.30
CA GLN A 13 15.61 -17.81 -20.56
C GLN A 13 16.01 -19.06 -19.78
N ALA A 14 17.31 -19.36 -19.72
CA ALA A 14 17.87 -20.50 -19.00
C ALA A 14 17.65 -20.42 -17.48
N ALA A 15 17.64 -19.21 -16.91
CA ALA A 15 17.35 -19.01 -15.49
C ALA A 15 15.93 -19.45 -15.08
N GLY A 16 14.99 -19.50 -16.02
CA GLY A 16 13.67 -20.11 -15.78
C GLY A 16 12.91 -19.51 -14.60
N GLU A 17 12.74 -20.30 -13.53
CA GLU A 17 12.07 -19.92 -12.28
C GLU A 17 13.01 -19.89 -11.07
N ASP A 18 14.30 -20.12 -11.28
CA ASP A 18 15.31 -20.01 -10.23
C ASP A 18 15.59 -18.53 -9.93
N ILE A 19 15.21 -18.10 -8.72
CA ILE A 19 15.29 -16.71 -8.29
C ILE A 19 16.75 -16.21 -8.29
N ASP A 20 17.70 -17.00 -7.81
CA ASP A 20 19.09 -16.56 -7.64
C ASP A 20 19.82 -16.49 -8.98
N ALA A 21 19.53 -17.45 -9.88
CA ALA A 21 19.98 -17.42 -11.26
C ALA A 21 19.40 -16.22 -12.04
N LEU A 22 18.12 -15.90 -11.82
CA LEU A 22 17.42 -14.80 -12.50
C LEU A 22 17.91 -13.43 -12.03
N ILE A 23 18.23 -13.25 -10.74
CA ILE A 23 18.87 -12.03 -10.21
C ILE A 23 20.21 -11.77 -10.93
N THR A 24 21.03 -12.81 -11.03
CA THR A 24 22.36 -12.72 -11.66
C THR A 24 22.26 -12.42 -13.16
N ALA A 25 21.34 -13.08 -13.87
CA ALA A 25 21.13 -12.88 -15.29
C ALA A 25 20.56 -11.48 -15.61
N VAL A 26 19.59 -10.99 -14.84
CA VAL A 26 19.04 -9.64 -14.98
C VAL A 26 20.10 -8.57 -14.71
N GLY A 27 20.94 -8.75 -13.69
CA GLY A 27 22.04 -7.83 -13.40
C GLY A 27 23.05 -7.71 -14.54
N LYS A 28 23.40 -8.84 -15.17
CA LYS A 28 24.32 -8.87 -16.32
C LYS A 28 23.69 -8.33 -17.61
N ALA A 29 22.36 -8.43 -17.75
CA ALA A 29 21.61 -8.03 -18.94
C ALA A 29 21.10 -6.57 -18.90
N ASN A 30 21.47 -5.78 -17.89
CA ASN A 30 21.00 -4.38 -17.73
C ASN A 30 21.31 -3.48 -18.94
N PHE A 31 22.38 -3.75 -19.68
CA PHE A 31 22.73 -3.01 -20.90
C PHE A 31 21.68 -3.16 -22.03
N LEU A 32 20.82 -4.18 -21.98
CA LEU A 32 19.73 -4.36 -22.94
C LEU A 32 18.62 -3.29 -22.80
N ASP A 33 18.59 -2.51 -21.71
CA ASP A 33 17.60 -1.43 -21.55
C ASP A 33 17.89 -0.22 -22.45
N GLU A 34 19.15 -0.08 -22.90
CA GLU A 34 19.63 0.98 -23.79
C GLU A 34 19.42 0.64 -25.27
N ILE A 35 19.14 -0.63 -25.59
CA ILE A 35 18.97 -1.11 -26.96
C ILE A 35 17.46 -1.14 -27.30
N PRO A 36 16.99 -0.36 -28.28
CA PRO A 36 15.60 -0.43 -28.73
C PRO A 36 15.35 -1.77 -29.44
N GLY A 37 14.31 -2.51 -29.03
CA GLY A 37 13.91 -3.74 -29.72
C GLY A 37 13.34 -4.82 -28.81
N GLU A 38 13.26 -6.03 -29.37
CA GLU A 38 12.68 -7.21 -28.72
C GLU A 38 13.50 -7.66 -27.51
N ASP A 39 14.82 -7.48 -27.52
CA ASP A 39 15.71 -7.90 -26.43
C ASP A 39 15.48 -7.09 -25.15
N ARG A 40 15.13 -5.81 -25.28
CA ARG A 40 14.66 -4.99 -24.17
C ARG A 40 13.35 -5.49 -23.57
N GLN A 41 12.44 -5.97 -24.41
CA GLN A 41 11.17 -6.55 -23.94
C GLN A 41 11.44 -7.85 -23.17
N LYS A 42 12.41 -8.66 -23.61
CA LYS A 42 12.84 -9.88 -22.90
C LYS A 42 13.45 -9.57 -21.53
N LEU A 43 14.27 -8.52 -21.41
CA LEU A 43 14.75 -8.05 -20.10
C LEU A 43 13.61 -7.59 -19.19
N ARG A 44 12.63 -6.84 -19.72
CA ARG A 44 11.47 -6.37 -18.94
C ARG A 44 10.56 -7.52 -18.50
N ALA A 45 10.38 -8.53 -19.35
CA ALA A 45 9.64 -9.73 -19.01
C ALA A 45 10.35 -10.50 -17.88
N ALA A 46 11.67 -10.67 -17.95
CA ALA A 46 12.46 -11.31 -16.90
C ALA A 46 12.42 -10.54 -15.57
N ARG A 47 12.51 -9.21 -15.58
CA ARG A 47 12.36 -8.36 -14.38
C ARG A 47 10.97 -8.48 -13.75
N THR A 48 9.93 -8.53 -14.59
CA THR A 48 8.55 -8.75 -14.14
C THR A 48 8.39 -10.13 -13.51
N LYS A 49 9.00 -11.16 -14.11
CA LYS A 49 8.99 -12.52 -13.59
C LYS A 49 9.73 -12.61 -12.24
N LEU A 50 10.91 -12.01 -12.13
CA LEU A 50 11.67 -11.94 -10.88
C LEU A 50 10.84 -11.29 -9.76
N ARG A 51 10.17 -10.17 -10.05
CA ARG A 51 9.29 -9.51 -9.09
C ARG A 51 8.14 -10.42 -8.65
N LYS A 52 7.51 -11.15 -9.58
CA LYS A 52 6.43 -12.10 -9.26
C LYS A 52 6.92 -13.27 -8.41
N LEU A 53 8.10 -13.82 -8.70
CA LEU A 53 8.66 -14.94 -7.94
C LEU A 53 9.12 -14.52 -6.53
N LEU A 54 9.70 -13.33 -6.39
CA LEU A 54 10.01 -12.74 -5.08
C LEU A 54 8.73 -12.47 -4.28
N ALA A 55 7.72 -11.86 -4.91
CA ALA A 55 6.43 -11.63 -4.26
C ALA A 55 5.70 -12.94 -3.90
N ALA A 56 5.85 -14.01 -4.71
CA ALA A 56 5.29 -15.32 -4.41
C ALA A 56 6.06 -16.04 -3.27
N ARG A 57 7.39 -15.92 -3.22
CA ARG A 57 8.23 -16.39 -2.12
C ARG A 57 7.88 -15.67 -0.81
N GLU A 58 7.63 -14.36 -0.89
CA GLU A 58 7.18 -13.53 0.23
C GLU A 58 5.74 -13.85 0.64
N ALA A 59 4.82 -14.07 -0.31
CA ALA A 59 3.43 -14.46 -0.03
C ALA A 59 3.29 -15.86 0.59
N GLY A 60 4.24 -16.78 0.34
CA GLY A 60 4.37 -18.05 1.05
C GLY A 60 4.80 -17.90 2.53
N GLY A 61 5.19 -16.68 2.94
CA GLY A 61 5.58 -16.30 4.29
C GLY A 61 4.91 -14.99 4.72
N GLY A 62 3.58 -14.95 4.73
CA GLY A 62 2.82 -13.83 5.32
C GLY A 62 2.23 -12.86 4.32
N THR A 63 1.00 -12.44 4.62
CA THR A 63 0.10 -11.66 3.77
C THR A 63 0.67 -10.32 3.29
N VAL A 64 0.64 -10.05 1.99
CA VAL A 64 0.70 -8.68 1.46
C VAL A 64 -0.59 -8.34 0.71
N SER A 65 -1.24 -7.28 1.20
CA SER A 65 -2.37 -6.64 0.56
C SER A 65 -1.93 -5.89 -0.72
N ALA A 66 -2.89 -5.65 -1.61
CA ALA A 66 -2.71 -5.03 -2.92
C ALA A 66 -2.01 -3.64 -2.96
N GLY A 67 -1.63 -3.07 -1.82
CA GLY A 67 -0.89 -1.82 -1.72
C GLY A 67 0.59 -1.90 -2.14
N ALA A 68 1.21 -3.09 -2.11
CA ALA A 68 2.61 -3.26 -2.48
C ALA A 68 2.88 -3.07 -3.98
N ALA A 69 1.86 -3.30 -4.83
CA ALA A 69 1.97 -3.11 -6.28
C ALA A 69 2.12 -1.64 -6.70
N ALA A 70 1.60 -0.70 -5.91
CA ALA A 70 1.71 0.74 -6.18
C ALA A 70 3.10 1.31 -5.82
N ALA A 71 3.80 0.73 -4.83
CA ALA A 71 5.14 1.17 -4.42
C ALA A 71 6.23 0.84 -5.46
N ALA A 72 5.96 -0.08 -6.40
CA ALA A 72 6.89 -0.46 -7.46
C ALA A 72 6.84 0.46 -8.70
N ALA A 73 5.92 1.43 -8.75
CA ALA A 73 5.80 2.41 -9.83
C ALA A 73 6.69 3.64 -9.55
N GLY A 74 7.99 3.45 -9.76
CA GLY A 74 8.95 4.46 -10.23
C GLY A 74 8.86 5.89 -9.68
N VAL A 75 9.58 6.15 -8.59
CA VAL A 75 10.40 7.37 -8.43
C VAL A 75 11.75 6.91 -7.88
N PRO A 76 12.89 7.25 -8.48
CA PRO A 76 14.19 6.95 -7.89
C PRO A 76 14.24 7.65 -6.52
N ALA A 77 14.43 6.86 -5.46
CA ALA A 77 14.49 7.38 -4.11
C ALA A 77 15.71 8.29 -3.97
N GLU A 78 15.53 9.59 -4.18
CA GLU A 78 16.48 10.59 -3.69
C GLU A 78 16.52 10.44 -2.17
N LYS A 79 17.59 9.79 -1.68
CA LYS A 79 17.79 9.58 -0.25
C LYS A 79 17.90 10.95 0.41
N SER A 80 17.18 11.14 1.52
CA SER A 80 17.19 12.40 2.27
C SER A 80 18.62 12.75 2.73
N PRO A 81 19.02 14.03 2.68
CA PRO A 81 20.29 14.49 3.24
C PRO A 81 20.39 14.29 4.76
N HIS A 82 19.27 13.98 5.43
CA HIS A 82 19.22 13.70 6.87
C HIS A 82 19.26 12.20 7.20
N MET A 83 19.70 11.35 6.28
CA MET A 83 19.86 9.92 6.52
C MET A 83 20.95 9.68 7.57
N LYS A 84 20.63 8.95 8.64
CA LYS A 84 21.60 8.54 9.67
C LYS A 84 22.27 7.22 9.27
N THR A 85 23.50 7.03 9.73
CA THR A 85 24.24 5.77 9.54
C THR A 85 23.72 4.65 10.46
N SER A 86 23.12 5.01 11.60
CA SER A 86 22.46 4.10 12.54
C SER A 86 21.16 4.72 13.10
N TYR A 87 20.22 3.86 13.50
CA TYR A 87 18.89 4.24 14.01
C TYR A 87 18.61 3.55 15.34
N ASP A 88 17.96 4.26 16.27
CA ASP A 88 17.60 3.75 17.59
C ASP A 88 16.09 3.94 17.85
N ALA A 89 15.47 2.93 18.46
CA ALA A 89 14.05 2.92 18.80
C ALA A 89 13.72 3.88 19.95
N VAL A 90 14.69 4.29 20.77
CA VAL A 90 14.49 5.28 21.85
C VAL A 90 14.05 6.64 21.29
N GLU A 91 14.35 6.94 20.03
CA GLU A 91 13.91 8.17 19.37
C GLU A 91 12.42 8.16 19.00
N PHE A 92 11.72 7.02 19.12
CA PHE A 92 10.36 6.83 18.64
C PHE A 92 9.38 7.86 19.19
N ASP A 93 9.28 8.02 20.51
CA ASP A 93 8.27 8.90 21.12
C ASP A 93 8.43 10.36 20.67
N THR A 94 9.69 10.82 20.61
CA THR A 94 10.03 12.17 20.14
C THR A 94 9.64 12.38 18.68
N LEU A 95 9.91 11.38 17.83
CA LEU A 95 9.63 11.45 16.39
C LEU A 95 8.13 11.26 16.08
N ALA A 96 7.43 10.44 16.87
CA ALA A 96 6.01 10.15 16.75
C ALA A 96 5.14 11.40 16.98
N ASP A 97 5.56 12.29 17.88
CA ASP A 97 4.90 13.58 18.07
C ASP A 97 5.32 14.60 16.99
N ALA A 98 6.61 14.62 16.62
CA ALA A 98 7.15 15.60 15.70
C ALA A 98 6.63 15.45 14.25
N PHE A 99 6.46 14.22 13.75
CA PHE A 99 6.15 14.02 12.33
C PHE A 99 4.77 14.58 11.94
N GLN A 100 3.79 14.61 12.85
CA GLN A 100 2.46 15.11 12.55
C GLN A 100 2.45 16.63 12.28
N GLY A 101 3.34 17.37 12.97
CA GLY A 101 3.50 18.82 12.85
C GLY A 101 4.38 19.29 11.70
N LEU A 102 5.01 18.38 10.94
CA LEU A 102 5.80 18.76 9.77
C LEU A 102 4.93 19.42 8.70
N LYS A 103 5.51 20.35 7.93
CA LYS A 103 4.83 21.03 6.81
C LYS A 103 4.74 20.12 5.58
N TRP A 104 3.86 19.13 5.65
CA TRP A 104 3.61 18.17 4.57
C TRP A 104 3.08 18.87 3.32
N ARG A 105 3.67 18.56 2.15
CA ARG A 105 3.16 19.05 0.87
C ARG A 105 1.88 18.31 0.50
N MET A 106 0.79 19.04 0.39
CA MET A 106 -0.49 18.46 -0.03
C MET A 106 -0.45 18.07 -1.51
N ILE A 107 -0.91 16.86 -1.82
CA ILE A 107 -0.98 16.31 -3.17
C ILE A 107 -2.45 16.18 -3.56
N SER A 108 -2.81 16.74 -4.71
CA SER A 108 -4.14 16.58 -5.28
C SER A 108 -4.25 15.24 -6.00
N LYS A 109 -5.17 14.38 -5.58
CA LYS A 109 -5.49 13.14 -6.28
C LYS A 109 -6.58 13.37 -7.34
N PRO A 110 -6.61 12.56 -8.41
CA PRO A 110 -7.69 12.61 -9.39
C PRO A 110 -9.04 12.44 -8.68
N GLY A 111 -9.96 13.39 -8.90
CA GLY A 111 -11.20 13.53 -8.12
C GLY A 111 -11.25 14.73 -7.17
N GLY A 112 -10.24 15.61 -7.18
CA GLY A 112 -10.25 16.87 -6.44
C GLY A 112 -9.98 16.74 -4.94
N ALA A 113 -9.71 15.52 -4.45
CA ALA A 113 -9.35 15.27 -3.08
C ALA A 113 -7.89 15.66 -2.86
N THR A 114 -7.65 16.54 -1.88
CA THR A 114 -6.31 16.92 -1.47
C THR A 114 -5.88 16.07 -0.27
N VAL A 115 -4.78 15.33 -0.40
CA VAL A 115 -4.28 14.41 0.64
C VAL A 115 -2.83 14.70 1.00
N LYS A 116 -2.37 14.18 2.14
CA LYS A 116 -0.95 14.21 2.50
C LYS A 116 -0.15 13.22 1.63
N PRO A 117 1.19 13.36 1.55
CA PRO A 117 2.03 12.39 0.84
C PRO A 117 1.94 10.99 1.43
N ASP A 118 2.21 9.97 0.62
CA ASP A 118 2.14 8.57 1.05
C ASP A 118 3.07 8.27 2.25
N ASP A 119 4.22 8.93 2.35
CA ASP A 119 5.15 8.77 3.48
C ASP A 119 4.56 9.21 4.82
N PHE A 120 3.67 10.22 4.84
CA PHE A 120 2.94 10.59 6.05
C PHE A 120 2.11 9.41 6.56
N TYR A 121 1.38 8.75 5.65
CA TYR A 121 0.53 7.62 6.00
C TYR A 121 1.34 6.36 6.36
N ARG A 122 2.54 6.19 5.78
CA ARG A 122 3.48 5.13 6.20
C ARG A 122 3.94 5.33 7.65
N LEU A 123 4.39 6.54 8.00
CA LEU A 123 4.81 6.86 9.36
C LEU A 123 3.64 6.74 10.36
N TYR A 124 2.45 7.22 9.98
CA TYR A 124 1.26 7.10 10.80
C TYR A 124 0.88 5.63 11.06
N GLY A 125 0.91 4.77 10.03
CA GLY A 125 0.65 3.34 10.19
C GLY A 125 1.64 2.65 11.13
N LEU A 126 2.94 3.01 11.04
CA LEU A 126 3.97 2.50 11.95
C LEU A 126 3.77 3.00 13.39
N GLN A 127 3.39 4.27 13.57
CA GLN A 127 3.04 4.80 14.89
C GLN A 127 1.88 4.03 15.50
N GLN A 128 0.78 3.85 14.76
CA GLN A 128 -0.38 3.10 15.24
C GLN A 128 0.01 1.65 15.56
N GLN A 129 0.73 0.95 14.67
CA GLN A 129 1.16 -0.42 14.96
C GLN A 129 1.99 -0.53 16.26
N ALA A 130 2.77 0.50 16.60
CA ALA A 130 3.57 0.54 17.83
C ALA A 130 2.78 0.95 19.09
N THR A 131 1.75 1.79 18.97
CA THR A 131 1.05 2.38 20.14
C THR A 131 -0.39 1.87 20.32
N ALA A 132 -1.13 1.75 19.23
CA ALA A 132 -2.55 1.42 19.23
C ALA A 132 -2.86 0.61 17.97
N GLY A 133 -3.09 -0.69 18.16
CA GLY A 133 -3.46 -1.61 17.08
C GLY A 133 -4.58 -1.05 16.19
N LEU A 134 -4.69 -1.60 14.97
CA LEU A 134 -5.57 -1.10 13.90
C LEU A 134 -6.95 -0.63 14.40
N ASP A 135 -7.34 0.57 13.99
CA ASP A 135 -8.68 1.10 14.25
C ASP A 135 -9.71 0.37 13.35
N PHE A 136 -10.27 -0.71 13.89
CA PHE A 136 -11.31 -1.48 13.23
C PHE A 136 -12.63 -0.71 13.14
N GLU A 137 -12.90 0.21 14.07
CA GLU A 137 -14.11 1.02 14.03
C GLU A 137 -14.08 2.02 12.89
N GLY A 138 -12.97 2.72 12.68
CA GLY A 138 -12.81 3.67 11.59
C GLY A 138 -13.06 3.04 10.23
N ARG A 139 -12.52 1.83 10.00
CA ARG A 139 -12.75 1.09 8.76
C ARG A 139 -14.21 0.63 8.62
N ALA A 140 -14.78 0.04 9.67
CA ALA A 140 -16.16 -0.42 9.65
C ALA A 140 -17.17 0.74 9.42
N ARG A 141 -16.93 1.91 10.04
CA ARG A 141 -17.72 3.13 9.82
C ARG A 141 -17.60 3.63 8.38
N TRP A 142 -16.39 3.61 7.82
CA TRP A 142 -16.19 4.00 6.42
C TRP A 142 -16.88 3.04 5.46
N ASP A 143 -16.75 1.73 5.65
CA ASP A 143 -17.40 0.72 4.82
C ASP A 143 -18.94 0.83 4.90
N ALA A 144 -19.50 1.07 6.10
CA ALA A 144 -20.93 1.28 6.31
C ALA A 144 -21.44 2.56 5.60
N TRP A 145 -20.70 3.66 5.66
CA TRP A 145 -21.03 4.88 4.92
C TRP A 145 -20.90 4.68 3.40
N ALA A 146 -19.84 4.01 2.94
CA ALA A 146 -19.61 3.74 1.53
C ALA A 146 -20.75 2.91 0.91
N ALA A 147 -21.33 1.98 1.67
CA ALA A 147 -22.48 1.18 1.24
C ALA A 147 -23.76 1.99 0.99
N VAL A 148 -23.92 3.15 1.64
CA VAL A 148 -25.08 4.04 1.48
C VAL A 148 -24.74 5.32 0.70
N LYS A 149 -23.52 5.41 0.14
CA LYS A 149 -23.06 6.58 -0.61
C LYS A 149 -23.91 6.75 -1.89
N GLY A 150 -24.44 7.95 -2.09
CA GLY A 150 -25.27 8.29 -3.26
C GLY A 150 -26.77 8.11 -3.03
N LEU A 151 -27.19 7.65 -1.85
CA LEU A 151 -28.61 7.64 -1.46
C LEU A 151 -29.12 9.09 -1.28
N GLN A 152 -30.38 9.33 -1.62
CA GLN A 152 -30.99 10.66 -1.44
C GLN A 152 -31.12 10.99 0.06
N PRO A 153 -30.92 12.26 0.48
CA PRO A 153 -30.93 12.63 1.89
C PRO A 153 -32.21 12.26 2.64
N GLU A 154 -33.37 12.47 2.02
CA GLU A 154 -34.67 12.13 2.64
C GLU A 154 -34.88 10.62 2.78
N GLU A 155 -34.42 9.84 1.80
CA GLU A 155 -34.46 8.38 1.87
C GLU A 155 -33.51 7.85 2.96
N ALA A 156 -32.35 8.49 3.15
CA ALA A 156 -31.37 8.10 4.17
C ALA A 156 -31.92 8.35 5.57
N LYS A 157 -32.58 9.49 5.79
CA LYS A 157 -33.27 9.81 7.05
C LYS A 157 -34.36 8.79 7.36
N LEU A 158 -35.19 8.45 6.38
CA LEU A 158 -36.27 7.48 6.56
C LEU A 158 -35.72 6.09 6.88
N ARG A 159 -34.70 5.63 6.14
CA ARG A 159 -34.03 4.35 6.42
C ARG A 159 -33.37 4.32 7.80
N PHE A 160 -32.78 5.43 8.24
CA PHE A 160 -32.22 5.54 9.59
C PHE A 160 -33.29 5.37 10.67
N VAL A 161 -34.40 6.12 10.58
CA VAL A 161 -35.50 6.04 11.55
C VAL A 161 -36.06 4.62 11.58
N LYS A 162 -36.29 4.02 10.41
CA LYS A 162 -36.76 2.64 10.29
C LYS A 162 -35.79 1.65 10.97
N LEU A 163 -34.50 1.72 10.64
CA LEU A 163 -33.48 0.83 11.20
C LEU A 163 -33.38 0.95 12.72
N PHE A 164 -33.45 2.18 13.27
CA PHE A 164 -33.39 2.44 14.71
C PHE A 164 -34.43 1.65 15.50
N TYR A 165 -35.65 1.52 14.97
CA TYR A 165 -36.72 0.75 15.60
C TYR A 165 -36.71 -0.74 15.25
N GLU A 166 -36.18 -1.13 14.08
CA GLU A 166 -36.21 -2.52 13.60
C GLU A 166 -35.00 -3.36 14.01
N PHE A 167 -33.87 -2.76 14.41
CA PHE A 167 -32.70 -3.54 14.78
C PHE A 167 -32.95 -4.39 16.06
N PRO A 168 -32.39 -5.61 16.14
CA PRO A 168 -32.73 -6.57 17.19
C PRO A 168 -32.28 -6.07 18.57
N PRO A 169 -33.07 -6.27 19.63
CA PRO A 169 -32.72 -5.84 20.99
C PRO A 169 -31.45 -6.51 21.52
N SER A 170 -31.08 -7.69 20.99
CA SER A 170 -29.83 -8.38 21.31
C SER A 170 -28.57 -7.62 20.87
N ALA A 171 -28.70 -6.59 20.02
CA ALA A 171 -27.61 -5.69 19.69
C ALA A 171 -27.26 -4.72 20.83
N LEU A 172 -28.11 -4.63 21.87
CA LEU A 172 -27.92 -3.80 23.05
C LEU A 172 -27.72 -4.67 24.29
N TYR A 173 -26.89 -4.21 25.22
CA TYR A 173 -26.81 -4.82 26.55
C TYR A 173 -28.11 -4.64 27.35
N SER A 174 -28.85 -3.56 27.10
CA SER A 174 -30.17 -3.27 27.65
C SER A 174 -30.97 -2.41 26.67
N ASP A 175 -32.20 -2.80 26.34
CA ASP A 175 -33.04 -2.03 25.42
C ASP A 175 -33.79 -0.91 26.15
N THR A 176 -33.29 0.32 26.02
CA THR A 176 -33.87 1.54 26.59
C THR A 176 -34.48 2.46 25.52
N ARG A 177 -34.60 2.00 24.27
CA ARG A 177 -35.05 2.82 23.13
C ARG A 177 -36.44 3.43 23.33
N GLY A 178 -37.33 2.74 24.05
CA GLY A 178 -38.67 3.24 24.36
C GLY A 178 -38.72 4.49 25.25
N GLY A 179 -37.62 4.81 25.96
CA GLY A 179 -37.52 6.02 26.77
C GLY A 179 -36.89 7.22 26.08
N VAL A 180 -36.42 7.08 24.82
CA VAL A 180 -35.69 8.15 24.11
C VAL A 180 -36.64 9.21 23.53
N THR A 181 -37.89 8.84 23.26
CA THR A 181 -38.91 9.72 22.65
C THR A 181 -40.08 10.06 23.59
N ALA A 182 -39.94 9.76 24.89
CA ALA A 182 -40.94 10.04 25.93
C ALA A 182 -40.63 11.35 26.66
#